data_AF-A0A9W2W511-F1
#
_entry.id   AF-A0A9W2W511-F1
#
_cell.length_a   1.000
_cell.length_b   1.000
_cell.length_c   1.000
_cell.angle_alpha   90.00
_cell.angle_beta   90.00
_cell.angle_gamma   90.00
#
_symmetry.space_group_name_H-M   'P 1'
#
loop_
_entity.id
_entity.type
_entity.pdbx_description
1 polymer ?
#
loop_
_entity_poly.entity_id
_entity_poly.type
_entity_poly.pdbx_seq_one_letter_code
_entity_poly.pdbx_strand_id
1 'polypeptide(L)'
;MPVSRSQHTNERAEAHGCGTGILKHAPCKDCQAIMKVLLLKDPKEDDCGQDPYIRELGLYGLEATLIPVLSFEFLSLSSFSEKLSHPEGYGGLIFTSPRAVEAVELCLEKDNKTEVWKHSLKEKWNAKSVYVVGSATSSLVNKIGLDTEGESCGNAEKLAEYICSRAASCSEFPSSERPPPPRARPRTACGHRL
;
A
#
# COMPACT_ATOMS: atom_id res chain seq x y z
N MET A 1 -15.65 -57.60 -49.10
CA MET A 1 -16.47 -57.46 -50.33
C MET A 1 -17.34 -56.22 -50.17
N PRO A 2 -17.36 -55.23 -51.08
CA PRO A 2 -16.33 -54.72 -52.01
C PRO A 2 -15.64 -53.46 -51.39
N VAL A 3 -14.36 -53.12 -51.58
CA VAL A 3 -13.62 -52.67 -52.78
C VAL A 3 -14.27 -51.50 -53.52
N SER A 4 -13.70 -50.30 -53.41
CA SER A 4 -13.44 -49.43 -54.57
C SER A 4 -12.39 -48.36 -54.27
N ARG A 5 -11.57 -48.13 -55.29
CA ARG A 5 -10.30 -47.42 -55.40
C ARG A 5 -10.49 -46.41 -56.53
N SER A 6 -9.95 -45.20 -56.40
CA SER A 6 -9.48 -44.30 -57.49
C SER A 6 -9.11 -42.97 -56.82
N GLN A 7 -7.86 -42.52 -56.73
CA GLN A 7 -6.85 -42.16 -57.73
C GLN A 7 -7.26 -41.07 -58.73
N HIS A 8 -6.56 -39.93 -58.57
CA HIS A 8 -6.11 -38.93 -59.53
C HIS A 8 -7.13 -38.13 -60.36
N THR A 9 -7.07 -36.81 -60.17
CA THR A 9 -6.77 -35.88 -61.27
C THR A 9 -5.81 -34.79 -60.79
N ASN A 10 -5.04 -34.31 -61.75
CA ASN A 10 -3.87 -33.45 -61.68
C ASN A 10 -4.30 -32.06 -62.16
N GLU A 11 -3.95 -30.97 -61.48
CA GLU A 11 -3.88 -29.69 -62.17
C GLU A 11 -2.79 -28.77 -61.59
N ARG A 12 -2.09 -28.18 -62.55
CA ARG A 12 -0.83 -27.46 -62.47
C ARG A 12 -1.19 -25.98 -62.58
N ALA A 13 -0.72 -25.14 -61.65
CA ALA A 13 -0.66 -23.70 -61.86
C ALA A 13 0.71 -23.19 -61.38
N GLU A 14 1.44 -22.61 -62.32
CA GLU A 14 2.75 -22.01 -62.15
C GLU A 14 2.68 -20.61 -61.50
N ALA A 15 3.83 -20.25 -60.91
CA ALA A 15 4.41 -18.91 -60.79
C ALA A 15 3.60 -17.80 -60.09
N HIS A 16 4.17 -17.25 -59.01
CA HIS A 16 4.87 -15.95 -59.05
C HIS A 16 5.48 -15.67 -57.67
N GLY A 17 6.78 -15.40 -57.67
CA GLY A 17 7.50 -15.01 -56.46
C GLY A 17 7.13 -13.61 -55.99
N CYS A 18 7.14 -13.41 -54.68
CA CYS A 18 7.65 -12.19 -54.10
C CYS A 18 8.34 -12.56 -52.79
N GLY A 19 9.66 -12.54 -52.82
CA GLY A 19 10.48 -12.68 -51.64
C GLY A 19 10.20 -11.52 -50.68
N THR A 20 9.75 -11.86 -49.50
CA THR A 20 10.15 -11.14 -48.30
C THR A 20 10.79 -12.18 -47.41
N GLY A 21 12.08 -12.42 -47.66
CA GLY A 21 12.92 -13.06 -46.67
C GLY A 21 12.85 -12.21 -45.42
N ILE A 22 12.09 -12.66 -44.43
CA ILE A 22 12.31 -12.23 -43.06
C ILE A 22 13.68 -12.80 -42.74
N LEU A 23 14.70 -11.98 -42.95
CA LEU A 23 16.03 -12.20 -42.43
C LEU A 23 15.82 -12.44 -40.95
N LYS A 24 15.90 -13.72 -40.57
CA LYS A 24 16.19 -14.12 -39.20
C LYS A 24 17.51 -13.44 -38.90
N HIS A 25 17.45 -12.25 -38.32
CA HIS A 25 18.57 -11.69 -37.59
C HIS A 25 18.89 -12.73 -36.53
N ALA A 26 19.89 -13.56 -36.80
CA ALA A 26 20.60 -14.24 -35.73
C ALA A 26 21.05 -13.11 -34.79
N PRO A 27 20.70 -13.17 -33.49
CA PRO A 27 21.25 -12.19 -32.57
C PRO A 27 22.75 -12.41 -32.61
N CYS A 28 23.47 -11.35 -32.99
CA CYS A 28 24.90 -11.29 -32.83
C CYS A 28 25.20 -11.68 -31.38
N LYS A 29 26.22 -12.53 -31.16
CA LYS A 29 26.80 -12.77 -29.84
C LYS A 29 27.53 -11.50 -29.40
N ASP A 30 26.80 -10.40 -29.27
CA ASP A 30 27.22 -9.30 -28.44
C ASP A 30 26.85 -9.70 -27.03
N CYS A 31 27.84 -9.77 -26.16
CA CYS A 31 27.64 -9.91 -24.72
C CYS A 31 26.88 -8.67 -24.23
N GLN A 32 25.56 -8.60 -24.46
CA GLN A 32 24.70 -7.67 -23.75
C GLN A 32 24.77 -8.08 -22.30
N ALA A 33 25.63 -7.39 -21.54
CA ALA A 33 25.70 -7.52 -20.11
C ALA A 33 24.30 -7.20 -19.57
N ILE A 34 23.57 -8.25 -19.16
CA ILE A 34 22.29 -8.11 -18.49
C ILE A 34 22.56 -7.30 -17.22
N MET A 35 22.03 -6.08 -17.15
CA MET A 35 22.18 -5.26 -15.96
C MET A 35 21.32 -5.85 -14.85
N LYS A 36 21.97 -6.22 -13.74
CA LYS A 36 21.32 -6.77 -12.56
C LYS A 36 20.94 -5.66 -11.59
N VAL A 37 19.73 -5.74 -11.04
CA VAL A 37 19.17 -4.75 -10.12
C VAL A 37 18.77 -5.44 -8.82
N LEU A 38 19.11 -4.83 -7.68
CA LEU A 38 18.68 -5.31 -6.36
C LEU A 38 17.61 -4.37 -5.79
N LEU A 39 16.44 -4.90 -5.48
CA LEU A 39 15.34 -4.18 -4.86
C LEU A 39 15.31 -4.47 -3.36
N LEU A 40 15.45 -3.43 -2.54
CA LEU A 40 15.46 -3.51 -1.08
C LEU A 40 14.19 -2.83 -0.54
N LYS A 41 13.07 -3.55 -0.53
CA LYS A 41 11.76 -3.01 -0.14
C LYS A 41 10.87 -4.07 0.50
N ASP A 42 9.82 -3.62 1.18
CA ASP A 42 8.70 -4.50 1.57
C ASP A 42 8.07 -5.10 0.30
N PRO A 43 7.90 -6.43 0.18
CA PRO A 43 7.24 -7.05 -0.96
C PRO A 43 5.83 -6.49 -1.12
N LYS A 44 5.44 -6.16 -2.35
CA LYS A 44 4.06 -5.82 -2.67
C LYS A 44 3.67 -6.62 -3.89
N GLU A 45 2.60 -7.40 -3.77
CA GLU A 45 2.00 -8.07 -4.91
C GLU A 45 0.86 -7.20 -5.44
N ASP A 46 0.77 -7.10 -6.76
CA ASP A 46 -0.43 -6.60 -7.42
C ASP A 46 -1.35 -7.75 -7.83
N ASP A 47 -2.44 -7.44 -8.54
CA ASP A 47 -3.44 -8.41 -8.98
C ASP A 47 -2.88 -9.55 -9.85
N CYS A 48 -1.64 -9.42 -10.35
CA CYS A 48 -0.95 -10.41 -11.17
C CYS A 48 0.06 -11.27 -10.38
N GLY A 49 0.16 -11.08 -9.05
CA GLY A 49 1.05 -11.88 -8.18
C GLY A 49 2.55 -11.63 -8.40
N GLN A 50 2.93 -10.51 -9.03
CA GLN A 50 4.32 -10.10 -9.19
C GLN A 50 4.53 -8.67 -8.67
N ASP A 51 5.75 -8.39 -8.17
CA ASP A 51 6.10 -7.03 -7.78
C ASP A 51 6.18 -6.13 -9.02
N PRO A 52 5.53 -4.95 -9.01
CA PRO A 52 5.46 -4.08 -10.18
C PRO A 52 6.84 -3.60 -10.65
N TYR A 53 7.83 -3.47 -9.75
CA TYR A 53 9.19 -3.14 -10.15
C TYR A 53 9.86 -4.30 -10.88
N ILE A 54 9.70 -5.54 -10.41
CA ILE A 54 10.28 -6.71 -11.08
C ILE A 54 9.70 -6.85 -12.48
N ARG A 55 8.38 -6.71 -12.63
CA ARG A 55 7.72 -6.77 -13.94
C ARG A 55 8.24 -5.68 -14.87
N GLU A 56 8.22 -4.43 -14.44
CA GLU A 56 8.61 -3.30 -15.29
C GLU A 56 10.08 -3.39 -15.69
N LEU A 57 10.98 -3.68 -14.74
CA LEU A 57 12.41 -3.86 -15.01
C LEU A 57 12.65 -5.01 -16.02
N GLY A 58 11.91 -6.11 -15.89
CA GLY A 58 11.95 -7.23 -16.83
C GLY A 58 11.58 -6.84 -18.26
N LEU A 59 10.63 -5.92 -18.45
CA LEU A 59 10.24 -5.41 -19.78
C LEU A 59 11.39 -4.68 -20.49
N TYR A 60 12.32 -4.10 -19.74
CA TYR A 60 13.51 -3.40 -20.28
C TYR A 60 14.79 -4.28 -20.27
N GLY A 61 14.66 -5.59 -20.04
CA GLY A 61 15.80 -6.52 -20.04
C GLY A 61 16.71 -6.41 -18.81
N LEU A 62 16.20 -5.84 -17.70
CA LEU A 62 16.90 -5.75 -16.42
C LEU A 62 16.54 -6.95 -15.55
N GLU A 63 17.54 -7.65 -15.03
CA GLU A 63 17.35 -8.78 -14.11
C GLU A 63 17.22 -8.24 -12.68
N ALA A 64 16.01 -8.19 -12.15
CA ALA A 64 15.72 -7.67 -10.81
C ALA A 64 15.57 -8.79 -9.78
N THR A 65 16.26 -8.66 -8.64
CA THR A 65 16.11 -9.51 -7.46
C THR A 65 15.58 -8.68 -6.31
N LEU A 66 14.53 -9.13 -5.63
CA LEU A 66 13.97 -8.44 -4.46
C LEU A 66 14.40 -9.12 -3.16
N ILE A 67 14.96 -8.33 -2.25
CA ILE A 67 15.24 -8.72 -0.86
C ILE A 67 14.31 -7.91 0.05
N PRO A 68 13.42 -8.57 0.82
CA PRO A 68 12.62 -7.90 1.83
C PRO A 68 13.51 -7.37 2.96
N VAL A 69 13.43 -6.06 3.22
CA VAL A 69 14.22 -5.39 4.28
C VAL A 69 13.38 -4.91 5.45
N LEU A 70 12.07 -5.09 5.39
CA LEU A 70 11.12 -4.75 6.44
C LEU A 70 10.29 -5.99 6.80
N SER A 71 10.00 -6.14 8.08
CA SER A 71 9.01 -7.06 8.62
C SER A 71 8.32 -6.36 9.78
N PHE A 72 7.08 -6.72 10.05
CA PHE A 72 6.29 -6.16 11.14
C PHE A 72 5.46 -7.25 11.80
N GLU A 73 5.14 -7.03 13.07
CA GLU A 73 4.26 -7.89 13.85
C GLU A 73 3.20 -7.05 14.55
N PHE A 74 2.01 -7.61 14.69
CA PHE A 74 0.93 -6.97 15.41
C PHE A 74 0.98 -7.32 16.89
N LEU A 75 1.10 -6.30 17.73
CA LEU A 75 1.24 -6.44 19.18
C LEU A 75 0.00 -5.92 19.90
N SER A 76 -0.28 -6.48 21.08
CA SER A 76 -1.30 -5.99 22.01
C SER A 76 -2.73 -5.89 21.42
N LEU A 77 -3.07 -6.75 20.47
CA LEU A 77 -4.37 -6.70 19.77
C LEU A 77 -5.57 -6.77 20.72
N SER A 78 -5.53 -7.59 21.77
CA SER A 78 -6.62 -7.68 22.74
C SER A 78 -6.83 -6.37 23.51
N SER A 79 -5.73 -5.72 23.95
CA SER A 79 -5.82 -4.40 24.61
C SER A 79 -6.30 -3.33 23.62
N PHE A 80 -5.91 -3.43 22.36
CA PHE A 80 -6.38 -2.50 21.33
C PHE A 80 -7.89 -2.62 21.10
N SER A 81 -8.39 -3.85 20.97
CA SER A 81 -9.81 -4.16 20.85
C SER A 81 -10.61 -3.71 22.07
N GLU A 82 -10.09 -3.88 23.29
CA GLU A 82 -10.69 -3.36 24.51
C GLU A 82 -10.85 -1.83 24.44
N LYS A 83 -9.80 -1.10 24.06
CA LYS A 83 -9.84 0.37 23.93
C LYS A 83 -10.82 0.81 22.83
N LEU A 84 -10.86 0.12 21.70
CA LEU A 84 -11.80 0.39 20.61
C LEU A 84 -13.26 0.16 21.02
N SER A 85 -13.50 -0.68 22.04
CA SER A 85 -14.85 -0.95 22.56
C SER A 85 -15.39 0.16 23.46
N HIS A 86 -14.53 1.09 23.90
CA HIS A 86 -14.86 2.15 24.85
C HIS A 86 -14.61 3.55 24.24
N PRO A 87 -15.35 3.94 23.18
CA PRO A 87 -15.17 5.23 22.50
C PRO A 87 -15.32 6.42 23.45
N GLU A 88 -16.15 6.32 24.49
CA GLU A 88 -16.37 7.35 25.52
C GLU A 88 -15.09 7.80 26.24
N GLY A 89 -14.06 6.94 26.30
CA GLY A 89 -12.77 7.28 26.93
C GLY A 89 -11.85 8.17 26.08
N TYR A 90 -12.21 8.45 24.83
CA TYR A 90 -11.32 9.11 23.86
C TYR A 90 -12.02 10.24 23.11
N GLY A 91 -11.26 11.28 22.71
CA GLY A 91 -11.77 12.36 21.87
C GLY A 91 -11.83 12.02 20.38
N GLY A 92 -11.17 10.93 19.96
CA GLY A 92 -11.00 10.59 18.55
C GLY A 92 -9.94 9.53 18.30
N LEU A 93 -9.67 9.26 17.03
CA LEU A 93 -8.64 8.31 16.57
C LEU A 93 -7.64 9.01 15.64
N ILE A 94 -6.42 8.48 15.58
CA ILE A 94 -5.39 8.93 14.64
C ILE A 94 -4.73 7.70 13.99
N PHE A 95 -4.78 7.60 12.67
CA PHE A 95 -4.10 6.55 11.90
C PHE A 95 -2.99 7.14 11.02
N THR A 96 -1.74 6.82 11.33
CA THR A 96 -0.58 7.32 10.57
C THR A 96 0.03 6.27 9.63
N SER A 97 -0.52 5.05 9.62
CA SER A 97 -0.01 3.93 8.83
C SER A 97 -1.15 2.98 8.43
N PRO A 98 -1.14 2.43 7.20
CA PRO A 98 -2.04 1.36 6.77
C PRO A 98 -2.04 0.17 7.73
N ARG A 99 -0.87 -0.17 8.30
CA ARG A 99 -0.73 -1.27 9.26
C ARG A 99 -1.53 -1.04 10.54
N ALA A 100 -1.71 0.21 10.97
CA ALA A 100 -2.54 0.49 12.13
C ALA A 100 -4.03 0.16 11.86
N VAL A 101 -4.48 0.29 10.61
CA VAL A 101 -5.86 -0.06 10.21
C VAL A 101 -6.03 -1.57 10.12
N GLU A 102 -5.06 -2.26 9.53
CA GLU A 102 -5.03 -3.74 9.50
C GLU A 102 -5.06 -4.32 10.93
N ALA A 103 -4.38 -3.68 11.89
CA ALA A 103 -4.44 -4.07 13.30
C ALA A 103 -5.84 -3.93 13.90
N VAL A 104 -6.64 -2.94 13.45
CA VAL A 104 -8.05 -2.79 13.87
C VAL A 104 -8.84 -3.99 13.39
N GLU A 105 -8.77 -4.32 12.10
CA GLU A 105 -9.50 -5.45 11.52
C GLU A 105 -9.13 -6.75 12.22
N LEU A 106 -7.83 -6.99 12.42
CA LEU A 106 -7.33 -8.19 13.10
C LEU A 106 -7.77 -8.27 14.56
N CYS A 107 -7.79 -7.17 15.31
CA CYS A 107 -8.24 -7.22 16.71
C CYS A 107 -9.76 -7.42 16.83
N LEU A 108 -10.54 -6.84 15.92
CA LEU A 108 -11.99 -7.01 15.89
C LEU A 108 -12.38 -8.46 15.53
N GLU A 109 -11.66 -9.07 14.59
CA GLU A 109 -11.86 -10.47 14.21
C GLU A 109 -11.47 -11.41 15.35
N LYS A 110 -10.27 -11.25 15.93
CA LYS A 110 -9.77 -12.13 17.00
C LYS A 110 -10.65 -12.16 18.25
N ASP A 111 -11.23 -11.01 18.62
CA ASP A 111 -12.08 -10.90 19.81
C ASP A 111 -13.58 -11.08 19.49
N ASN A 112 -13.94 -11.53 18.29
CA ASN A 112 -15.33 -11.70 17.81
C ASN A 112 -16.19 -10.43 17.94
N LYS A 113 -15.57 -9.25 17.79
CA LYS A 113 -16.23 -7.94 17.92
C LYS A 113 -16.63 -7.33 16.58
N THR A 114 -16.42 -8.01 15.46
CA THR A 114 -16.79 -7.55 14.11
C THR A 114 -18.25 -7.11 14.01
N GLU A 115 -19.18 -7.84 14.63
CA GLU A 115 -20.60 -7.50 14.58
C GLU A 115 -20.95 -6.31 15.49
N VAL A 116 -20.33 -6.24 16.68
CA VAL A 116 -20.46 -5.09 17.60
C VAL A 116 -19.90 -3.81 16.95
N TRP A 117 -18.81 -3.95 16.19
CA TRP A 117 -18.24 -2.86 15.40
C TRP A 117 -19.23 -2.32 14.38
N LYS A 118 -19.74 -3.19 13.52
CA LYS A 118 -20.69 -2.82 12.45
C LYS A 118 -21.98 -2.22 12.99
N HIS A 119 -22.50 -2.75 14.10
CA HIS A 119 -23.80 -2.36 14.64
C HIS A 119 -23.77 -1.12 15.53
N SER A 120 -22.68 -0.86 16.28
CA SER A 120 -22.68 0.23 17.26
C SER A 120 -21.38 1.02 17.34
N LEU A 121 -20.22 0.37 17.40
CA LEU A 121 -18.98 1.10 17.69
C LEU A 121 -18.57 2.03 16.55
N LYS A 122 -18.76 1.61 15.29
CA LYS A 122 -18.44 2.40 14.11
C LYS A 122 -19.09 3.79 14.15
N GLU A 123 -20.40 3.85 14.42
CA GLU A 123 -21.13 5.13 14.50
C GLU A 123 -20.68 5.98 15.68
N LYS A 124 -20.40 5.35 16.83
CA LYS A 124 -19.87 6.06 18.01
C LYS A 124 -18.49 6.67 17.75
N TRP A 125 -17.65 6.00 16.95
CA TRP A 125 -16.36 6.53 16.52
C TRP A 125 -16.50 7.61 15.44
N ASN A 126 -17.46 7.50 14.52
CA ASN A 126 -17.74 8.55 13.53
C ASN A 126 -18.34 9.82 14.15
N ALA A 127 -18.98 9.72 15.32
CA ALA A 127 -19.37 10.88 16.09
C ALA A 127 -18.18 11.65 16.71
N LYS A 128 -16.95 11.14 16.54
CA LYS A 128 -15.69 11.72 17.04
C LYS A 128 -14.77 12.08 15.88
N SER A 129 -13.69 12.80 16.16
CA SER A 129 -12.70 13.14 15.14
C SER A 129 -11.82 11.92 14.81
N VAL A 130 -11.75 11.54 13.54
CA VAL A 130 -10.84 10.51 13.05
C VAL A 130 -9.85 11.15 12.08
N TYR A 131 -8.58 11.15 12.45
CA TYR A 131 -7.50 11.76 11.68
C TYR A 131 -6.65 10.71 10.99
N VAL A 132 -6.17 10.99 9.78
CA VAL A 132 -5.31 10.09 9.03
C VAL A 132 -4.15 10.82 8.35
N VAL A 133 -3.06 10.10 8.10
CA VAL A 133 -1.96 10.57 7.23
C VAL A 133 -1.91 9.70 5.98
N GLY A 134 -2.03 10.35 4.82
CA GLY A 134 -1.87 9.73 3.50
C GLY A 134 -3.11 9.01 2.99
N SER A 135 -3.28 9.07 1.66
CA SER A 135 -4.43 8.50 0.94
C SER A 135 -4.54 6.98 1.08
N ALA A 136 -3.41 6.27 1.17
CA ALA A 136 -3.40 4.82 1.37
C ALA A 136 -4.03 4.43 2.71
N THR A 137 -3.69 5.14 3.79
CA THR A 137 -4.28 4.92 5.12
C THR A 137 -5.75 5.30 5.12
N SER A 138 -6.08 6.49 4.61
CA SER A 138 -7.47 6.98 4.45
C SER A 138 -8.37 5.96 3.75
N SER A 139 -7.89 5.40 2.63
CA SER A 139 -8.64 4.39 1.87
C SER A 139 -8.97 3.14 2.69
N LEU A 140 -8.06 2.69 3.56
CA LEU A 140 -8.33 1.55 4.44
C LEU A 140 -9.26 1.93 5.60
N VAL A 141 -9.09 3.11 6.17
CA VAL A 141 -9.97 3.58 7.26
C VAL A 141 -11.41 3.75 6.77
N ASN A 142 -11.60 4.25 5.54
CA ASN A 142 -12.92 4.35 4.93
C ASN A 142 -13.54 2.95 4.68
N LYS A 143 -12.73 1.92 4.38
CA LYS A 143 -13.22 0.53 4.22
C LYS A 143 -13.77 -0.07 5.52
N ILE A 144 -13.19 0.28 6.68
CA ILE A 144 -13.75 -0.11 7.99
C ILE A 144 -14.93 0.77 8.42
N GLY A 145 -15.30 1.73 7.56
CA GLY A 145 -16.50 2.57 7.67
C GLY A 145 -16.35 3.78 8.58
N LEU A 146 -15.12 4.26 8.77
CA LEU A 146 -14.87 5.51 9.50
C LEU A 146 -14.66 6.68 8.54
N ASP A 147 -15.23 7.84 8.87
CA ASP A 147 -15.05 9.08 8.10
C ASP A 147 -13.80 9.81 8.56
N THR A 148 -12.90 10.15 7.63
CA THR A 148 -11.55 10.61 7.96
C THR A 148 -11.26 12.05 7.56
N GLU A 149 -10.35 12.67 8.30
CA GLU A 149 -9.82 14.00 8.01
C GLU A 149 -8.28 14.01 8.00
N GLY A 150 -7.67 14.96 7.29
CA GLY A 150 -6.23 15.20 7.34
C GLY A 150 -5.38 14.34 6.38
N GLU A 151 -5.99 13.54 5.50
CA GLU A 151 -5.25 12.73 4.52
C GLU A 151 -4.27 13.54 3.65
N SER A 152 -4.62 14.81 3.39
CA SER A 152 -3.85 15.77 2.60
C SER A 152 -2.74 16.49 3.39
N CYS A 153 -2.65 16.30 4.71
CA CYS A 153 -1.56 16.85 5.53
C CYS A 153 -0.19 16.30 5.11
N GLY A 154 -0.15 15.09 4.54
CA GLY A 154 1.05 14.48 3.95
C GLY A 154 2.06 13.91 4.95
N ASN A 155 2.20 14.50 6.14
CA ASN A 155 3.05 13.97 7.21
C ASN A 155 2.47 14.22 8.62
N ALA A 156 3.12 13.64 9.63
CA ALA A 156 2.68 13.71 11.01
C ALA A 156 2.77 15.13 11.59
N GLU A 157 3.79 15.90 11.21
CA GLU A 157 4.00 17.27 11.69
C GLU A 157 2.84 18.18 11.26
N LYS A 158 2.49 18.16 9.97
CA LYS A 158 1.39 18.95 9.43
C LYS A 158 0.04 18.49 9.96
N LEU A 159 -0.13 17.19 10.19
CA LEU A 159 -1.36 16.69 10.82
C LEU A 159 -1.48 17.20 12.27
N ALA A 160 -0.38 17.22 13.02
CA ALA A 160 -0.38 17.76 14.38
C ALA A 160 -0.71 19.26 14.40
N GLU A 161 -0.17 20.04 13.47
CA GLU A 161 -0.52 21.45 13.30
C GLU A 161 -2.01 21.63 12.97
N TYR A 162 -2.54 20.82 12.04
CA TYR A 162 -3.96 20.82 11.68
C TYR A 162 -4.85 20.55 12.90
N ILE A 163 -4.56 19.49 13.66
CA ILE A 163 -5.31 19.13 14.87
C ILE A 163 -5.26 20.27 15.91
N CYS A 164 -4.07 20.82 16.19
CA CYS A 164 -3.91 21.91 17.14
C CYS A 164 -4.67 23.17 16.73
N SER A 165 -4.65 23.50 15.43
CA SER A 165 -5.35 24.68 14.90
C SER A 165 -6.87 24.55 15.04
N ARG A 166 -7.43 23.37 14.78
CA ARG A 166 -8.87 23.09 14.98
C ARG A 166 -9.27 23.12 16.45
N ALA A 167 -8.43 22.55 17.32
CA ALA A 167 -8.67 22.60 18.75
C ALA A 167 -8.71 24.05 19.25
N ALA A 168 -7.81 24.91 18.75
CA ALA A 168 -7.78 26.32 19.07
C ALA A 168 -8.98 27.10 18.50
N SER A 169 -9.50 26.73 17.34
CA SER A 169 -10.69 27.39 16.76
C SER A 169 -12.01 26.97 17.41
N CYS A 170 -12.10 25.75 17.93
CA CYS A 170 -13.27 25.26 18.67
C CYS A 170 -13.26 25.68 20.16
N SER A 171 -12.16 26.29 20.64
CA SER A 171 -12.02 26.79 22.00
C SER A 171 -12.08 28.33 22.02
N GLU A 172 -13.25 28.90 22.30
CA GLU A 172 -13.27 30.16 23.06
C GLU A 172 -12.79 29.85 24.49
N PHE A 173 -11.49 29.63 24.68
CA PHE A 173 -10.88 29.56 26.00
C PHE A 173 -10.04 30.82 26.25
N PRO A 174 -10.20 31.47 27.42
CA PRO A 174 -9.43 32.67 27.76
C PRO A 174 -7.94 32.34 27.80
N SER A 175 -7.11 33.29 27.35
CA SER A 175 -5.68 33.11 27.04
C SER A 175 -4.78 32.73 28.23
N SER A 176 -5.31 32.46 29.43
CA SER A 176 -4.53 32.25 30.66
C SER A 176 -4.02 30.82 30.86
N GLU A 177 -4.51 29.81 30.14
CA GLU A 177 -4.15 28.39 30.39
C GLU A 177 -3.39 27.71 29.25
N ARG A 178 -2.88 28.45 28.27
CA ARG A 178 -2.06 27.84 27.21
C ARG A 178 -0.72 27.34 27.79
N PRO A 179 -0.41 26.03 27.70
CA PRO A 179 0.91 25.53 28.09
C PRO A 179 1.98 26.15 27.17
N PRO A 180 3.18 26.44 27.69
CA PRO A 180 4.26 26.98 26.88
C PRO A 180 4.64 25.99 25.76
N PRO A 181 5.04 26.48 24.57
CA PRO A 181 5.47 25.62 23.48
C PRO A 181 6.62 24.71 23.95
N PRO A 182 6.66 23.44 23.51
CA PRO A 182 7.75 22.55 23.85
C PRO A 182 9.07 23.18 23.42
N ARG A 183 10.01 23.32 24.36
CA ARG A 183 11.36 23.82 24.06
C ARG A 183 11.96 22.93 22.98
N ALA A 184 12.42 23.54 21.88
CA ALA A 184 13.16 22.85 20.84
C ALA A 184 14.27 22.01 21.50
N ARG A 185 14.22 20.68 21.33
CA ARG A 185 15.32 19.83 21.77
C ARG A 185 16.57 20.28 21.01
N PRO A 186 17.70 20.55 21.69
CA PRO A 186 18.95 20.79 20.99
C PRO A 186 19.22 19.58 20.10
N ARG A 187 19.52 19.84 18.82
CA ARG A 187 20.02 18.83 17.89
C ARG A 187 21.28 18.23 18.51
N THR A 188 21.17 17.06 19.14
CA THR A 188 22.34 16.29 19.52
C THR A 188 23.05 15.92 18.23
N ALA A 189 24.20 16.54 18.01
CA ALA A 189 25.12 16.17 16.95
C ALA A 189 25.35 14.66 17.04
N CYS A 190 25.17 13.98 15.91
CA CYS A 190 25.48 12.58 15.75
C CYS A 190 26.96 12.39 16.12
N GLY A 191 27.22 11.76 17.27
CA GLY A 191 28.56 11.43 17.69
C GLY A 191 29.10 10.33 16.80
N HIS A 192 30.05 10.66 15.93
CA HIS A 192 31.00 9.69 15.41
C HIS A 192 31.65 8.97 16.59
N ARG A 193 31.58 7.65 16.60
CA ARG A 193 32.58 6.84 17.27
C ARG A 193 33.05 5.77 16.28
N LEU A 194 34.36 5.80 16.06
CA LEU A 194 35.18 4.85 15.31
C LEU A 194 34.98 3.42 15.82
#